data_AF-A0A840W4U5-F1
#
_entry.id   AF-A0A840W4U5-F1
#
_cell.length_a   1.000
_cell.length_b   1.000
_cell.length_c   1.000
_cell.angle_alpha   90.00
_cell.angle_beta   90.00
_cell.angle_gamma   90.00
#
_symmetry.space_group_name_H-M   'P 1'
#
loop_
_entity.id
_entity.type
_entity.pdbx_description
1 polymer ?
#
loop_
_entity_poly.entity_id
_entity_poly.type
_entity_poly.pdbx_seq_one_letter_code
_entity_poly.pdbx_strand_id
1 'polypeptide(L)'
;MTTTTPTPPRLMNAVELPSEHHDELQRLLNQLVQDTGTSYGVVFGTHGLHLLRAGDLDQVGAESVTAILTNVLLLSRGAGKLTDRGEAETIVVRYESGALVLAPLGSAFGLGLFTGESDNELKQVAYALARFAIQAEPLLPQEDLASRAEHLRGREVPR
;
A
#
# COMPACT_ATOMS: atom_id res chain seq x y z
N MET A 1 -41.42 21.80 -15.64
CA MET A 1 -40.03 22.20 -15.36
C MET A 1 -39.42 21.12 -14.49
N THR A 2 -38.72 20.16 -15.08
CA THR A 2 -38.06 19.06 -14.38
C THR A 2 -36.57 19.38 -14.25
N THR A 3 -36.14 19.65 -13.03
CA THR A 3 -34.74 19.88 -12.70
C THR A 3 -33.98 18.54 -12.73
N THR A 4 -33.17 18.35 -13.75
CA THR A 4 -32.16 17.28 -13.81
C THR A 4 -31.05 17.64 -12.83
N THR A 5 -31.00 16.92 -11.70
CA THR A 5 -29.88 16.97 -10.76
C THR A 5 -28.61 16.52 -11.49
N PRO A 6 -27.53 17.31 -11.51
CA PRO A 6 -26.28 16.88 -12.11
C PRO A 6 -25.69 15.74 -11.27
N THR A 7 -25.48 14.58 -11.89
CA THR A 7 -24.70 13.48 -11.33
C THR A 7 -23.31 14.01 -10.97
N PRO A 8 -22.84 13.86 -9.73
CA PRO A 8 -21.50 14.30 -9.36
C PRO A 8 -20.46 13.55 -10.22
N PRO A 9 -19.33 14.19 -10.57
CA PRO A 9 -18.27 13.52 -11.29
C PRO A 9 -17.85 12.28 -10.51
N ARG A 10 -17.84 11.11 -11.16
CA ARG A 10 -17.28 9.87 -10.59
C ARG A 10 -15.88 10.21 -10.07
N LEU A 11 -15.71 10.22 -8.75
CA LEU A 11 -14.40 10.20 -8.12
C LEU A 11 -13.62 9.04 -8.76
N MET A 12 -12.46 9.38 -9.32
CA MET A 12 -11.39 8.53 -9.83
C MET A 12 -11.65 7.03 -9.72
N ASN A 13 -11.67 6.33 -10.86
CA ASN A 13 -11.61 4.88 -10.98
C ASN A 13 -10.88 4.27 -9.77
N ALA A 14 -11.67 3.79 -8.80
CA ALA A 14 -11.13 2.97 -7.74
C ALA A 14 -10.43 1.83 -8.45
N VAL A 15 -9.16 1.64 -8.15
CA VAL A 15 -8.42 0.51 -8.67
C VAL A 15 -9.01 -0.73 -8.00
N GLU A 16 -10.05 -1.30 -8.61
CA GLU A 16 -10.71 -2.50 -8.14
C GLU A 16 -9.91 -3.71 -8.61
N LEU A 17 -9.40 -4.47 -7.64
CA LEU A 17 -8.78 -5.76 -7.89
C LEU A 17 -9.84 -6.76 -8.38
N PRO A 18 -9.56 -7.58 -9.41
CA PRO A 18 -10.38 -8.77 -9.69
C PRO A 18 -10.55 -9.60 -8.41
N SER A 19 -11.74 -10.14 -8.16
CA SER A 19 -12.04 -10.85 -6.90
C SER A 19 -11.06 -12.00 -6.61
N GLU A 20 -10.64 -12.72 -7.65
CA GLU A 20 -9.62 -13.78 -7.55
C GLU A 20 -8.24 -13.26 -7.08
N HIS A 21 -7.79 -12.10 -7.57
CA HIS A 21 -6.54 -11.49 -7.13
C HIS A 21 -6.66 -10.92 -5.72
N HIS A 22 -7.83 -10.35 -5.40
CA HIS A 22 -8.12 -9.84 -4.07
C HIS A 22 -8.06 -10.97 -3.02
N ASP A 23 -8.74 -12.09 -3.27
CA ASP A 23 -8.79 -13.24 -2.36
C ASP A 23 -7.41 -13.86 -2.16
N GLU A 24 -6.64 -14.03 -3.24
CA GLU A 24 -5.29 -14.58 -3.18
C GLU A 24 -4.34 -13.64 -2.42
N LEU A 25 -4.40 -12.34 -2.67
CA LEU A 25 -3.58 -11.37 -1.98
C LEU A 25 -3.94 -11.25 -0.50
N GLN A 26 -5.23 -11.32 -0.16
CA GLN A 26 -5.70 -11.39 1.23
C GLN A 26 -5.19 -12.65 1.93
N ARG A 27 -5.21 -13.81 1.24
CA ARG A 27 -4.67 -15.06 1.76
C ARG A 27 -3.16 -14.96 2.03
N LEU A 28 -2.39 -14.39 1.10
CA LEU A 28 -0.95 -14.16 1.27
C LEU A 28 -0.66 -13.22 2.45
N LEU A 29 -1.44 -12.15 2.60
CA LEU A 29 -1.26 -11.20 3.70
C LEU A 29 -1.56 -11.85 5.05
N ASN A 30 -2.64 -12.64 5.13
CA ASN A 30 -2.97 -13.41 6.33
C ASN A 30 -1.86 -14.39 6.70
N GLN A 31 -1.31 -15.12 5.71
CA GLN A 31 -0.21 -16.05 5.93
C GLN A 31 1.04 -15.32 6.43
N LEU A 32 1.39 -14.18 5.82
CA LEU A 32 2.52 -13.37 6.23
C LEU A 32 2.41 -12.93 7.70
N VAL A 33 1.23 -12.43 8.10
CA VAL A 33 0.98 -12.00 9.47
C VAL A 33 1.11 -13.17 10.45
N GLN A 34 0.61 -14.35 10.09
CA GLN A 34 0.74 -15.56 10.90
C GLN A 34 2.19 -16.03 11.02
N ASP A 35 2.90 -16.14 9.89
CA ASP A 35 4.29 -16.65 9.83
C ASP A 35 5.27 -15.74 10.59
N THR A 36 5.03 -14.43 10.56
CA THR A 36 5.88 -13.46 11.22
C THR A 36 5.48 -13.14 12.65
N GLY A 37 4.31 -13.62 13.11
CA GLY A 37 3.75 -13.27 14.41
C GLY A 37 3.52 -11.77 14.58
N THR A 38 3.33 -11.02 13.49
CA THR A 38 3.02 -9.58 13.55
C THR A 38 1.59 -9.37 14.03
N SER A 39 1.33 -8.25 14.68
CA SER A 39 0.01 -7.91 15.23
C SER A 39 -1.01 -7.61 14.13
N TYR A 40 -0.59 -6.91 13.08
CA TYR A 40 -1.43 -6.59 11.92
C TYR A 40 -0.58 -6.19 10.72
N GLY A 41 -1.19 -6.35 9.54
CA GLY A 41 -0.60 -5.99 8.25
C GLY A 41 -1.59 -5.26 7.36
N VAL A 42 -1.09 -4.33 6.54
CA VAL A 42 -1.91 -3.58 5.57
C VAL A 42 -1.23 -3.50 4.22
N VAL A 43 -2.00 -3.68 3.14
CA VAL A 43 -1.58 -3.40 1.77
C VAL A 43 -2.35 -2.16 1.29
N PHE A 44 -1.63 -1.21 0.70
CA PHE A 44 -2.20 0.07 0.30
C PHE A 44 -1.57 0.61 -0.99
N GLY A 45 -2.33 1.46 -1.69
CA GLY A 45 -1.85 2.23 -2.82
C GLY A 45 -1.26 3.58 -2.39
N THR A 46 -0.32 4.10 -3.18
CA THR A 46 0.39 5.36 -2.89
C THR A 46 -0.50 6.61 -2.97
N HIS A 47 -1.76 6.46 -3.38
CA HIS A 47 -2.79 7.52 -3.36
C HIS A 47 -3.65 7.49 -2.09
N GLY A 48 -3.24 6.72 -1.06
CA GLY A 48 -3.97 6.59 0.20
C GLY A 48 -5.14 5.59 0.13
N LEU A 49 -5.18 4.75 -0.90
CA LEU A 49 -6.20 3.70 -1.04
C LEU A 49 -5.82 2.50 -0.17
N HIS A 50 -6.63 2.20 0.84
CA HIS A 50 -6.53 0.93 1.56
C HIS A 50 -7.03 -0.22 0.68
N LEU A 51 -6.23 -1.28 0.53
CA LEU A 51 -6.61 -2.46 -0.25
C LEU A 51 -6.99 -3.64 0.65
N LEU A 52 -6.12 -4.00 1.59
CA LEU A 52 -6.26 -5.19 2.41
C LEU A 52 -5.74 -4.95 3.83
N ARG A 53 -6.31 -5.67 4.78
CA ARG A 53 -5.86 -5.74 6.18
C ARG A 53 -5.81 -7.18 6.67
N ALA A 54 -4.90 -7.46 7.60
CA ALA A 54 -4.82 -8.71 8.33
C ALA A 54 -4.53 -8.46 9.81
N GLY A 55 -4.93 -9.40 10.66
CA GLY A 55 -4.93 -9.26 12.11
C GLY A 55 -6.18 -8.53 12.64
N ASP A 56 -6.13 -8.11 13.90
CA ASP A 56 -7.28 -7.54 14.63
C ASP A 56 -7.48 -6.02 14.41
N LEU A 57 -6.87 -5.46 13.36
CA LEU A 57 -7.03 -4.05 13.02
C LEU A 57 -8.40 -3.83 12.39
N ASP A 58 -9.26 -3.00 12.97
CA ASP A 58 -10.58 -2.69 12.39
C ASP A 58 -10.46 -1.87 11.09
N GLN A 59 -11.57 -1.74 10.35
CA GLN A 59 -11.56 -1.07 9.05
C GLN A 59 -11.12 0.41 9.15
N VAL A 60 -11.66 1.13 10.14
CA VAL A 60 -11.37 2.56 10.34
C VAL A 60 -9.91 2.77 10.73
N GLY A 61 -9.37 1.91 11.59
CA GLY A 61 -7.97 1.88 11.96
C GLY A 61 -7.07 1.56 10.76
N ALA A 62 -7.45 0.59 9.93
CA ALA A 62 -6.69 0.22 8.73
C ALA A 62 -6.60 1.35 7.71
N GLU A 63 -7.70 2.08 7.48
CA GLU A 63 -7.73 3.26 6.62
C GLU A 63 -6.87 4.40 7.20
N SER A 64 -6.97 4.64 8.51
CA SER A 64 -6.18 5.68 9.19
C SER A 64 -4.68 5.39 9.13
N VAL A 65 -4.28 4.15 9.42
CA VAL A 65 -2.89 3.70 9.33
C VAL A 65 -2.39 3.79 7.90
N THR A 66 -3.21 3.39 6.92
CA THR A 66 -2.87 3.49 5.49
C THR A 66 -2.51 4.92 5.09
N ALA A 67 -3.29 5.92 5.53
CA ALA A 67 -3.01 7.32 5.24
C ALA A 67 -1.64 7.76 5.79
N ILE A 68 -1.30 7.31 7.01
CA ILE A 68 -0.01 7.61 7.64
C ILE A 68 1.13 6.92 6.88
N LEU A 69 1.01 5.62 6.62
CA LEU A 69 2.06 4.83 5.95
C LEU A 69 2.33 5.29 4.52
N THR A 70 1.29 5.76 3.82
CA THR A 70 1.43 6.38 2.50
C THR A 70 2.40 7.56 2.57
N ASN A 71 2.25 8.44 3.56
CA ASN A 71 3.15 9.59 3.73
C ASN A 71 4.58 9.16 4.08
N VAL A 72 4.75 8.17 4.96
CA VAL A 72 6.07 7.63 5.30
C VAL A 72 6.79 7.10 4.06
N LEU A 73 6.09 6.32 3.22
CA LEU A 73 6.65 5.78 1.99
C LEU A 73 7.02 6.89 0.98
N LEU A 74 6.14 7.88 0.80
CA LEU A 74 6.38 9.00 -0.11
C LEU A 74 7.56 9.87 0.34
N LEU A 75 7.68 10.15 1.64
CA LEU A 75 8.81 10.89 2.20
C LEU A 75 10.13 10.13 2.02
N SER A 76 10.12 8.81 2.27
CA SER A 76 11.28 7.96 2.07
C SER A 76 11.76 7.97 0.61
N ARG A 77 10.83 7.87 -0.36
CA ARG A 77 11.13 8.01 -1.79
C ARG A 77 11.72 9.39 -2.13
N GLY A 78 11.16 10.45 -1.57
CA GLY A 78 11.68 11.81 -1.75
C GLY A 78 13.12 11.95 -1.24
N ALA A 79 13.39 11.45 -0.03
CA ALA A 79 14.73 11.45 0.56
C ALA A 79 15.74 10.64 -0.26
N GLY A 80 15.36 9.46 -0.72
CA GLY A 80 16.22 8.60 -1.54
C GLY A 80 16.57 9.23 -2.90
N LYS A 81 15.62 9.93 -3.53
CA LYS A 81 15.87 10.72 -4.75
C LYS A 81 16.79 11.91 -4.49
N LEU A 82 16.57 12.65 -3.40
CA LEU A 82 17.36 13.84 -3.06
C LEU A 82 18.82 13.52 -2.71
N THR A 83 19.09 12.27 -2.30
CA THR A 83 20.40 11.82 -1.82
C THR A 83 21.09 10.83 -2.75
N ASP A 84 20.56 10.65 -3.97
CA ASP A 84 21.05 9.69 -4.98
C ASP A 84 21.17 8.25 -4.45
N ARG A 85 20.21 7.82 -3.61
CA ARG A 85 20.15 6.46 -3.03
C ARG A 85 19.08 5.56 -3.63
N GLY A 86 18.21 6.08 -4.49
CA GLY A 86 17.13 5.31 -5.09
C GLY A 86 15.93 5.12 -4.15
N GLU A 87 15.20 4.03 -4.30
CA GLU A 87 14.04 3.72 -3.45
C GLU A 87 14.45 2.90 -2.21
N ALA A 88 13.79 3.14 -1.08
CA ALA A 88 14.00 2.32 0.11
C ALA A 88 13.38 0.94 -0.08
N GLU A 89 14.20 -0.11 -0.03
CA GLU A 89 13.72 -1.50 -0.07
C GLU A 89 12.97 -1.88 1.21
N THR A 90 13.30 -1.26 2.35
CA THR A 90 12.63 -1.49 3.63
C THR A 90 12.82 -0.26 4.52
N ILE A 91 11.77 0.09 5.26
CA ILE A 91 11.73 1.16 6.25
C ILE A 91 11.37 0.51 7.59
N VAL A 92 12.17 0.76 8.62
CA VAL A 92 11.94 0.24 9.97
C VAL A 92 11.82 1.40 10.94
N VAL A 93 10.72 1.44 11.71
CA VAL A 93 10.53 2.39 12.81
C VAL A 93 10.36 1.58 14.09
N ARG A 94 11.27 1.78 15.05
CA ARG A 94 11.19 1.14 16.37
C ARG A 94 10.40 2.00 17.33
N TYR A 95 9.49 1.38 18.06
CA TYR A 95 8.72 1.97 19.14
C TYR A 95 9.19 1.39 20.48
N GLU A 96 8.71 1.96 21.58
CA GLU A 96 8.91 1.37 22.91
C GLU A 96 8.34 -0.04 22.99
N SER A 97 7.17 -0.25 22.35
CA SER A 97 6.48 -1.55 22.25
C SER A 97 6.40 -2.01 20.79
N GLY A 98 7.49 -2.61 20.30
CA GLY A 98 7.54 -3.23 18.97
C GLY A 98 8.08 -2.32 17.87
N ALA A 99 7.67 -2.56 16.62
CA ALA A 99 8.18 -1.85 15.45
C ALA A 99 7.21 -1.90 14.26
N LEU A 100 7.26 -0.86 13.44
CA LEU A 100 6.71 -0.85 12.08
C LEU A 100 7.80 -1.28 11.10
N VAL A 101 7.47 -2.24 10.23
CA VAL A 101 8.26 -2.61 9.06
C VAL A 101 7.43 -2.31 7.82
N LEU A 102 7.96 -1.46 6.94
CA LEU A 102 7.26 -0.97 5.74
C LEU A 102 8.14 -1.21 4.51
N ALA A 103 7.55 -1.62 3.39
CA ALA A 103 8.27 -1.64 2.11
C ALA A 103 7.36 -1.27 0.93
N PRO A 104 7.96 -0.77 -0.17
CA PRO A 104 7.26 -0.65 -1.43
C PRO A 104 6.87 -2.02 -1.99
N LEU A 105 5.70 -2.07 -2.63
CA LEU A 105 5.26 -3.14 -3.51
C LEU A 105 5.19 -2.56 -4.93
N GLY A 106 6.31 -2.60 -5.64
CA GLY A 106 6.48 -1.87 -6.89
C GLY A 106 6.36 -0.35 -6.71
N SER A 107 5.99 0.34 -7.80
CA SER A 107 5.94 1.81 -7.83
C SER A 107 4.69 2.41 -7.18
N ALA A 108 3.59 1.65 -7.13
CA ALA A 108 2.25 2.17 -6.83
C ALA A 108 1.67 1.71 -5.50
N PHE A 109 2.30 0.73 -4.84
CA PHE A 109 1.75 0.12 -3.64
C PHE A 109 2.79 0.01 -2.53
N GLY A 110 2.33 -0.27 -1.31
CA GLY A 110 3.14 -0.51 -0.14
C GLY A 110 2.51 -1.55 0.77
N LEU A 111 3.37 -2.17 1.59
CA LEU A 111 3.00 -3.10 2.64
C LEU A 111 3.57 -2.61 3.96
N GLY A 112 2.72 -2.50 4.99
CA GLY A 112 3.13 -2.25 6.36
C GLY A 112 2.80 -3.42 7.28
N LEU A 113 3.73 -3.79 8.15
CA LEU A 113 3.56 -4.77 9.22
C LEU A 113 3.90 -4.13 10.56
N PHE A 114 3.09 -4.42 11.58
CA PHE A 114 3.32 -3.97 12.94
C PHE A 114 3.67 -5.17 13.81
N THR A 115 4.84 -5.14 14.41
CA THR A 115 5.32 -6.17 15.35
C THR A 115 4.90 -5.81 16.78
N GLY A 116 4.58 -6.82 17.59
CA GLY A 116 4.33 -6.65 19.02
C GLY A 116 5.62 -6.53 19.84
N GLU A 117 5.50 -6.63 21.17
CA GLU A 117 6.62 -6.62 22.13
C GLU A 117 7.45 -7.91 22.11
N SER A 118 6.96 -8.96 21.45
CA SER A 118 7.70 -10.22 21.31
C SER A 118 8.99 -10.00 20.54
N ASP A 119 9.97 -10.88 20.79
CA ASP A 119 11.28 -10.93 20.15
C ASP A 119 11.18 -11.41 18.67
N ASN A 120 10.22 -10.86 17.92
CA ASN A 120 10.15 -11.06 16.48
C ASN A 120 11.43 -10.45 15.90
N GLU A 121 12.31 -11.31 15.41
CA GLU A 121 13.53 -10.85 14.78
C GLU A 121 13.14 -10.00 13.56
N LEU A 122 13.34 -8.69 13.63
CA LEU A 122 13.03 -7.78 12.51
C LEU A 122 13.67 -8.21 11.20
N LYS A 123 14.78 -8.96 11.26
CA LYS A 123 15.41 -9.59 10.09
C LYS A 123 14.50 -10.64 9.44
N GLN A 124 13.86 -11.49 10.24
CA GLN A 124 12.89 -12.48 9.74
C GLN A 124 11.66 -11.79 9.17
N VAL A 125 11.15 -10.74 9.84
CA VAL A 125 10.01 -9.95 9.34
C VAL A 125 10.36 -9.29 8.00
N ALA A 126 11.51 -8.64 7.90
CA ALA A 126 11.96 -8.01 6.65
C ALA A 126 12.15 -9.05 5.52
N TYR A 127 12.70 -10.23 5.83
CA TYR A 127 12.84 -11.32 4.86
C TYR A 127 11.50 -11.84 4.36
N ALA A 128 10.56 -12.10 5.27
CA ALA A 128 9.22 -12.55 4.93
C ALA A 128 8.45 -11.50 4.12
N LEU A 129 8.66 -10.22 4.44
CA LEU A 129 8.11 -9.10 3.69
C LEU A 129 8.66 -9.06 2.26
N ALA A 130 9.97 -9.16 2.07
CA ALA A 130 10.57 -9.20 0.73
C ALA A 130 10.04 -10.39 -0.10
N ARG A 131 9.85 -11.56 0.53
CA ARG A 131 9.24 -12.74 -0.08
C ARG A 131 7.79 -12.49 -0.49
N PHE A 132 7.00 -11.87 0.37
CA PHE A 132 5.63 -11.47 0.06
C PHE A 132 5.59 -10.51 -1.13
N ALA A 133 6.48 -9.52 -1.17
CA ALA A 133 6.49 -8.52 -2.24
C ALA A 133 6.63 -9.16 -3.63
N ILE A 134 7.51 -10.16 -3.76
CA ILE A 134 7.70 -10.94 -4.99
C ILE A 134 6.43 -11.70 -5.38
N GLN A 135 5.71 -12.26 -4.41
CA GLN A 135 4.49 -13.03 -4.66
C GLN A 135 3.27 -12.15 -4.96
N ALA A 136 3.21 -10.97 -4.34
CA ALA A 136 2.12 -10.02 -4.47
C ALA A 136 2.16 -9.23 -5.78
N GLU A 137 3.36 -8.92 -6.31
CA GLU A 137 3.56 -8.12 -7.52
C GLU A 137 2.65 -8.51 -8.71
N PRO A 138 2.54 -9.79 -9.14
CA PRO A 138 1.68 -10.17 -10.26
C PRO A 138 0.18 -10.02 -9.98
N LEU A 139 -0.23 -9.97 -8.70
CA LEU A 139 -1.63 -9.83 -8.29
C LEU A 139 -2.05 -8.37 -8.20
N LEU A 140 -1.08 -7.47 -8.04
CA LEU A 140 -1.35 -6.05 -7.89
C LEU A 140 -1.83 -5.44 -9.20
N PRO A 141 -2.73 -4.44 -9.12
CA PRO A 141 -3.18 -3.72 -10.29
C PRO A 141 -1.99 -3.08 -10.99
N GLN A 142 -1.87 -3.28 -12.31
CA GLN A 142 -0.87 -2.59 -13.08
C GLN A 142 -1.27 -1.12 -13.16
N GLU A 143 -0.51 -0.22 -12.51
CA GLU A 143 -0.64 1.21 -12.78
C GLU A 143 -0.15 1.45 -14.22
N ASP A 144 -1.10 1.57 -15.15
CA ASP A 144 -0.77 1.99 -16.50
C ASP A 144 -0.44 3.50 -16.50
N LEU A 145 0.82 3.80 -16.23
CA LEU A 145 1.38 5.14 -16.31
C LEU A 145 1.26 5.73 -17.73
N ALA A 146 1.21 4.89 -18.77
CA ALA A 146 1.00 5.34 -20.15
C ALA A 146 -0.44 5.81 -20.36
N SER A 147 -1.44 5.04 -19.91
CA SER A 147 -2.85 5.48 -19.89
C SER A 147 -3.05 6.75 -19.07
N ARG A 148 -2.35 6.93 -17.94
CA ARG A 148 -2.44 8.17 -17.13
C ARG A 148 -1.82 9.37 -17.83
N ALA A 149 -0.67 9.20 -18.49
CA ALA A 149 -0.03 10.26 -19.26
C ALA A 149 -0.89 10.69 -20.46
N GLU A 150 -1.54 9.73 -21.13
CA GLU A 150 -2.42 9.98 -22.26
C GLU A 150 -3.73 10.68 -21.83
N HIS A 151 -4.29 10.28 -20.68
CA HIS A 151 -5.46 10.93 -20.09
C HIS A 151 -5.20 12.38 -19.61
N LEU A 152 -3.97 12.67 -19.15
CA LEU A 152 -3.56 14.03 -18.78
C LEU A 152 -3.30 14.92 -20.01
N ARG A 153 -2.78 14.35 -21.11
CA ARG A 153 -2.64 15.06 -22.40
C ARG A 153 -3.98 15.37 -23.06
N GLY A 154 -4.98 14.50 -22.89
CA GLY A 154 -6.35 14.74 -23.38
C GLY A 154 -7.13 15.84 -22.65
N ARG A 155 -6.58 16.40 -21.55
CA ARG A 155 -7.19 17.49 -20.75
C ARG A 155 -6.59 18.87 -21.04
N GLU A 156 -5.84 19.06 -22.13
CA GLU A 156 -5.49 20.42 -22.58
C GLU A 156 -6.77 21.17 -22.97
N VAL A 157 -7.07 22.21 -22.18
CA VAL A 157 -8.25 23.06 -22.28
C VAL A 157 -8.22 23.81 -23.63
N PRO A 158 -9.31 23.85 -24.41
CA PRO A 158 -9.36 24.70 -25.60
C PRO A 158 -9.19 26.15 -25.15
N ARG A 159 -8.19 26.84 -25.72
CA ARG A 159 -8.01 28.29 -25.54
C ARG A 159 -9.17 29.08 -26.13
#